data_AF-A0A417HGD1-F1
#
_entry.id   AF-A0A417HGD1-F1
#
_cell.length_a   1.000
_cell.length_b   1.000
_cell.length_c   1.000
_cell.angle_alpha   90.00
_cell.angle_beta   90.00
_cell.angle_gamma   90.00
#
_symmetry.space_group_name_H-M   'P 1'
#
loop_
_entity.id
_entity.type
_entity.pdbx_description
1 polymer ?
#
loop_
_entity_poly.entity_id
_entity_poly.type
_entity_poly.pdbx_seq_one_letter_code
_entity_poly.pdbx_strand_id
1 'polypeptide(L)'
;MSSNSNMNSAAKDALYDFKMEAAKEVGVNLKQGYNGDLTSRQAGSVGGQMVKKMIMHAENTLASNPSSVMNTQVPTSQNPQQY
;
A
#
# COMPACT_ATOMS: atom_id res chain seq x y z
N MET A 1 -4.02 -18.64 -10.90
CA MET A 1 -4.21 -17.70 -9.78
C MET A 1 -3.93 -16.30 -10.32
N SER A 2 -4.92 -15.41 -10.29
CA SER A 2 -4.86 -14.10 -10.93
C SER A 2 -3.89 -13.19 -10.16
N SER A 3 -2.76 -12.84 -10.78
CA SER A 3 -1.89 -11.80 -10.25
C SER A 3 -2.43 -10.46 -10.71
N ASN A 4 -2.91 -9.64 -9.77
CA ASN A 4 -3.45 -8.31 -10.05
C ASN A 4 -2.29 -7.33 -10.33
N SER A 5 -1.52 -7.57 -11.40
CA SER A 5 -0.24 -6.93 -11.72
C SER A 5 -0.39 -5.57 -12.42
N ASN A 6 -1.36 -4.75 -12.02
CA ASN A 6 -1.57 -3.40 -12.57
C ASN A 6 -0.82 -2.31 -11.78
N MET A 7 0.09 -2.67 -10.88
CA MET A 7 0.95 -1.69 -10.20
C MET A 7 2.11 -1.29 -11.11
N ASN A 8 2.17 -0.01 -11.49
CA ASN A 8 3.32 0.54 -12.20
C ASN A 8 4.59 0.46 -11.33
N SER A 9 5.78 0.51 -11.95
CA SER A 9 7.05 0.38 -11.22
C SER A 9 7.26 1.49 -10.17
N ALA A 10 6.93 2.74 -10.48
CA ALA A 10 7.05 3.85 -9.54
C ALA A 10 6.14 3.69 -8.30
N ALA A 11 4.96 3.09 -8.45
CA ALA A 11 4.05 2.79 -7.35
C ALA A 11 4.60 1.69 -6.45
N LYS A 12 5.38 0.75 -6.99
CA LYS A 12 6.07 -0.27 -6.19
C LYS A 12 7.18 0.35 -5.34
N ASP A 13 7.94 1.28 -5.90
CA ASP A 13 9.02 1.99 -5.19
C ASP A 13 8.42 2.88 -4.09
N ALA A 14 7.39 3.67 -4.40
CA ALA A 14 6.69 4.48 -3.41
C ALA A 14 6.10 3.62 -2.26
N LEU A 15 5.51 2.46 -2.59
CA LEU A 15 4.99 1.54 -1.58
C LEU A 15 6.11 0.91 -0.73
N TYR A 16 7.27 0.65 -1.34
CA TYR A 16 8.44 0.17 -0.63
C TYR A 16 8.91 1.20 0.39
N ASP A 17 9.10 2.46 -0.03
CA ASP A 17 9.52 3.55 0.86
C ASP A 17 8.52 3.78 1.99
N PHE A 18 7.23 3.79 1.65
CA PHE A 18 6.14 3.93 2.62
C PHE A 18 6.17 2.83 3.71
N LYS A 19 6.42 1.58 3.32
CA LYS A 19 6.58 0.46 4.25
C LYS A 19 7.82 0.64 5.15
N MET A 20 8.94 1.09 4.59
CA MET A 20 10.17 1.30 5.36
C MET A 20 10.01 2.44 6.38
N GLU A 21 9.31 3.51 6.00
CA GLU A 21 8.95 4.60 6.91
C GLU A 21 8.03 4.12 8.04
N ALA A 22 6.96 3.38 7.72
CA ALA A 22 6.06 2.81 8.72
C ALA A 22 6.80 1.92 9.72
N ALA A 23 7.77 1.12 9.25
CA ALA A 23 8.59 0.27 10.11
C ALA A 23 9.48 1.08 11.07
N LYS A 24 10.10 2.16 10.57
CA LYS A 24 10.90 3.07 11.38
C LYS A 24 10.09 3.69 12.52
N GLU A 25 8.86 4.09 12.25
CA GLU A 25 7.98 4.73 13.26
C GLU A 25 7.57 3.79 14.39
N VAL A 26 7.45 2.48 14.12
CA VAL A 26 7.16 1.47 15.16
C VAL A 26 8.40 0.83 15.76
N GLY A 27 9.59 1.34 15.42
CA GLY A 27 10.85 0.79 15.91
C GLY A 27 11.12 -0.64 15.48
N VAL A 28 10.59 -1.06 14.33
CA VAL A 28 10.85 -2.38 13.75
C VAL A 28 11.97 -2.26 12.73
N ASN A 29 13.04 -3.03 12.93
CA ASN A 29 14.14 -3.12 11.97
C ASN A 29 13.73 -4.01 10.79
N LEU A 30 13.11 -3.41 9.79
CA LEU A 30 12.72 -4.09 8.55
C LEU A 30 13.87 -4.05 7.54
N LYS A 31 14.29 -5.24 7.09
CA LYS A 31 15.39 -5.41 6.12
C LYS A 31 14.86 -5.39 4.70
N GLN A 32 15.71 -5.00 3.75
CA GLN A 32 15.47 -5.33 2.35
C GLN A 32 15.69 -6.85 2.17
N GLY A 33 14.66 -7.57 1.73
CA GLY A 33 14.72 -9.02 1.56
C GLY A 33 13.98 -9.79 2.64
N TYR A 34 14.57 -10.92 3.08
CA TYR A 34 13.92 -11.84 4.03
C TYR A 34 13.83 -11.23 5.44
N ASN A 35 12.63 -11.31 6.03
CA ASN A 35 12.31 -10.81 7.36
C ASN A 35 11.58 -11.88 8.20
N GLY A 36 11.85 -13.17 7.95
CA GLY A 36 11.19 -14.26 8.69
C GLY A 36 11.64 -14.41 10.14
N ASP A 37 12.68 -13.67 10.54
CA ASP A 37 13.09 -13.51 11.93
C ASP A 37 12.22 -12.53 12.72
N LEU A 38 11.38 -11.73 12.06
CA LEU A 38 10.43 -10.86 12.74
C LEU A 38 9.30 -11.68 13.36
N THR A 39 8.96 -11.33 14.60
CA THR A 39 7.76 -11.88 15.24
C THR A 39 6.50 -11.39 14.53
N SER A 40 5.42 -12.18 14.59
CA SER A 40 4.12 -11.79 14.03
C SER A 40 3.62 -10.44 14.56
N ARG A 41 3.96 -10.12 15.82
CA ARG A 41 3.65 -8.81 16.43
C ARG A 41 4.40 -7.67 15.75
N GLN A 42 5.68 -7.85 15.42
CA GLN A 42 6.48 -6.84 14.72
C GLN A 42 6.03 -6.65 13.28
N ALA A 43 5.83 -7.73 12.53
CA ALA A 43 5.30 -7.63 11.17
C ALA A 43 3.89 -6.99 11.15
N GLY A 44 3.05 -7.39 12.12
CA GLY A 44 1.71 -6.84 12.29
C GLY A 44 1.70 -5.35 12.65
N SER A 45 2.63 -4.87 13.49
CA SER A 45 2.70 -3.45 13.84
C SER A 45 3.07 -2.57 12.65
N VAL A 46 3.96 -3.03 11.76
CA VAL A 46 4.31 -2.34 10.51
C VAL A 46 3.07 -2.24 9.61
N GLY A 47 2.41 -3.37 9.34
CA GLY A 47 1.21 -3.38 8.50
C GLY A 47 0.07 -2.53 9.06
N GLY A 48 -0.12 -2.55 10.38
CA GLY A 48 -1.10 -1.71 11.07
C GLY A 48 -0.83 -0.22 10.92
N GLN A 49 0.44 0.23 11.00
CA GLN A 49 0.77 1.64 10.75
C GLN A 49 0.55 2.06 9.31
N MET A 50 0.89 1.19 8.35
CA MET A 50 0.62 1.46 6.93
C MET A 50 -0.87 1.71 6.70
N VAL A 51 -1.74 0.87 7.25
CA VAL A 51 -3.20 1.04 7.16
C VAL A 51 -3.65 2.33 7.87
N LYS A 52 -3.12 2.61 9.07
CA LYS A 52 -3.45 3.83 9.81
C LYS A 52 -3.13 5.08 8.98
N LYS A 53 -1.95 5.15 8.37
CA LYS A 53 -1.55 6.28 7.51
C LYS A 53 -2.42 6.40 6.26
N MET A 54 -2.76 5.28 5.64
CA MET A 54 -3.65 5.26 4.47
C MET A 54 -5.03 5.83 4.82
N ILE A 55 -5.59 5.45 5.97
CA ILE A 55 -6.87 5.98 6.46
C ILE A 55 -6.75 7.48 6.74
N MET A 56 -5.71 7.91 7.47
CA MET A 56 -5.49 9.35 7.73
C MET A 56 -5.38 10.17 6.43
N HIS A 57 -4.71 9.65 5.41
CA HIS A 57 -4.61 10.31 4.11
C HIS A 57 -5.97 10.36 3.39
N ALA A 58 -6.74 9.28 3.44
CA ALA A 58 -8.08 9.23 2.87
C ALA A 58 -9.03 10.20 3.58
N GLU A 59 -9.00 10.26 4.92
CA GLU A 59 -9.74 11.22 5.74
C GLU A 59 -9.39 12.67 5.40
N ASN A 60 -8.10 12.98 5.26
CA ASN A 60 -7.65 14.32 4.89
C ASN A 60 -8.09 14.71 3.46
N THR A 61 -8.06 13.74 2.54
CA THR A 61 -8.54 13.93 1.16
C THR A 61 -10.04 14.15 1.12
N LEU A 62 -10.81 13.39 1.90
CA LEU A 62 -12.26 13.54 2.08
C LEU A 62 -12.62 14.92 2.62
N ALA A 63 -11.91 15.37 3.66
CA ALA A 63 -12.12 16.67 4.27
C ALA A 63 -11.79 17.81 3.31
N SER A 64 -10.78 17.64 2.46
CA SER A 64 -10.34 18.65 1.50
C SER A 64 -11.22 18.70 0.24
N ASN A 65 -11.64 17.53 -0.27
CA ASN A 65 -12.42 17.37 -1.50
C ASN A 65 -13.34 16.13 -1.40
N PRO A 66 -14.60 16.30 -0.95
CA PRO A 66 -15.52 15.18 -0.72
C PRO A 66 -15.88 14.40 -2.00
N SER A 67 -15.75 15.02 -3.17
CA SER A 67 -16.17 14.45 -4.46
C SER A 67 -15.14 13.51 -5.11
N SER A 68 -13.87 13.52 -4.68
CA SER A 68 -12.78 12.76 -5.36
C SER A 68 -12.63 11.31 -4.92
N VAL A 69 -13.17 10.95 -3.76
CA VAL A 69 -13.10 9.59 -3.19
C VAL A 69 -14.17 8.63 -3.71
N MET A 70 -15.20 9.14 -4.39
CA MET A 70 -16.36 8.36 -4.79
C MET A 70 -16.35 8.04 -6.30
N ASN A 71 -15.17 7.68 -6.83
CA ASN A 71 -15.12 6.96 -8.09
C ASN A 71 -14.97 5.46 -7.82
N THR A 72 -16.12 4.77 -7.68
CA THR A 72 -16.21 3.30 -7.56
C THR A 72 -16.13 2.59 -8.91
N GLN A 73 -15.70 3.27 -9.98
CA GLN A 73 -15.40 2.61 -11.24
C GLN A 73 -14.19 1.72 -11.05
N VAL A 74 -14.47 0.44 -10.79
CA VAL A 74 -13.53 -0.65 -11.01
C VAL A 74 -12.93 -0.41 -12.40
N PRO A 75 -11.61 -0.18 -12.53
CA PRO A 75 -11.01 -0.08 -13.85
C PRO A 75 -11.19 -1.43 -14.52
N THR A 76 -12.18 -1.52 -15.43
CA THR A 76 -12.35 -2.68 -16.28
C THR A 76 -11.14 -2.69 -17.20
N SER A 77 -10.25 -3.66 -17.00
CA SER A 77 -9.15 -3.92 -17.92
C SER A 77 -9.76 -4.35 -19.25
N GLN A 78 -9.92 -3.41 -20.17
CA GLN A 78 -10.07 -3.75 -21.57
C GLN A 78 -8.71 -4.24 -22.07
N ASN A 79 -8.55 -5.55 -22.14
CA ASN A 79 -7.52 -6.20 -22.95
C ASN A 79 -8.16 -6.54 -24.31
N PRO A 80 -8.08 -5.68 -25.33
CA PRO A 80 -8.35 -6.10 -26.69
C PRO A 80 -7.13 -6.88 -27.21
N GLN A 81 -7.32 -8.17 -27.44
CA GLN A 81 -6.75 -8.96 -28.53
C GLN A 81 -5.25 -8.80 -28.81
N GLN A 82 -4.45 -9.85 -28.53
CA GLN A 82 -3.41 -10.29 -29.45
C GLN A 82 -3.31 -11.83 -29.40
N TYR A 83 -3.29 -12.44 -30.58
CA TYR A 83 -3.30 -13.88 -30.86
C TYR A 83 -2.06 -14.63 -30.37
#